data_AF-X0ZXT4-F1
#
_entry.id   AF-X0ZXT4-F1
#
_cell.length_a   1.000
_cell.length_b   1.000
_cell.length_c   1.000
_cell.angle_alpha   90.00
_cell.angle_beta   90.00
_cell.angle_gamma   90.00
#
_symmetry.space_group_name_H-M   'P 1'
#
loop_
_entity.id
_entity.type
_entity.pdbx_description
1 polymer ?
#
loop_
_entity_poly.entity_id
_entity_poly.type
_entity_poly.pdbx_seq_one_letter_code
_entity_poly.pdbx_strand_id
1 'polypeptide(L)'
;TCFGCNNCTKTCPQDLEVMEFMSAAIRGDIKRVAELSFDCLICGLCAARCPQGLQPYNVALAARRIYGHYMAPKSQHNLNRVKEIEEGKFNVELEELKKASEAELRKRYAAREIEPAK
;
A
#
# COMPACT_ATOMS: atom_id res chain seq x y z
N THR A 1 -0.79 -10.34 27.02
CA THR A 1 -0.49 -9.01 26.41
C THR A 1 0.93 -9.02 25.86
N CYS A 2 1.25 -8.23 24.84
CA CYS A 2 2.62 -8.16 24.31
C CYS A 2 3.59 -7.71 25.43
N PHE A 3 4.75 -8.37 25.54
CA PHE A 3 5.79 -8.04 26.53
C PHE A 3 7.15 -7.70 25.90
N GLY A 4 7.21 -7.55 24.57
CA GLY A 4 8.42 -7.04 23.90
C GLY A 4 9.56 -8.04 23.71
N CYS A 5 9.30 -9.34 23.52
CA CYS A 5 10.36 -10.35 23.28
C CYS A 5 11.16 -10.20 21.95
N ASN A 6 10.71 -9.34 21.05
CA ASN A 6 11.34 -9.05 19.75
C ASN A 6 11.46 -10.21 18.73
N ASN A 7 10.91 -11.40 19.00
CA ASN A 7 10.97 -12.53 18.06
C ASN A 7 10.28 -12.25 16.72
N CYS A 8 9.19 -11.49 16.75
CA CYS A 8 8.41 -11.14 15.56
C CYS A 8 9.21 -10.29 14.57
N THR A 9 10.02 -9.33 15.04
CA THR A 9 10.90 -8.50 14.22
C THR A 9 11.99 -9.36 13.56
N LYS A 10 12.71 -10.18 14.37
CA LYS A 10 13.78 -11.06 13.87
C LYS A 10 13.32 -12.09 12.82
N THR A 11 12.02 -12.39 12.78
CA THR A 11 11.44 -13.35 11.84
C THR A 11 10.88 -12.67 10.58
N CYS A 12 10.73 -11.34 10.58
CA CYS A 12 10.11 -10.65 9.46
C CYS A 12 11.00 -10.74 8.21
N PRO A 13 10.53 -11.33 7.09
CA PRO A 13 11.31 -11.42 5.86
C PRO A 13 11.35 -10.11 5.06
N GLN A 14 10.74 -9.05 5.60
CA GLN A 14 10.75 -7.69 5.04
C GLN A 14 11.50 -6.73 5.97
N ASP A 15 12.25 -7.27 6.95
CA ASP A 15 13.02 -6.51 7.93
C ASP A 15 12.20 -5.42 8.64
N LEU A 16 10.89 -5.67 8.83
CA LEU A 16 10.02 -4.75 9.54
C LEU A 16 10.27 -4.84 11.04
N GLU A 17 10.27 -3.67 11.69
CA GLU A 17 10.28 -3.51 13.14
C GLU A 17 8.91 -3.87 13.74
N VAL A 18 8.55 -5.16 13.68
CA VAL A 18 7.23 -5.67 14.09
C VAL A 18 6.93 -5.37 15.55
N MET A 19 7.92 -5.52 16.43
CA MET A 19 7.78 -5.17 17.83
C MET A 19 7.46 -3.69 18.01
N GLU A 20 8.09 -2.79 17.24
CA GLU A 20 7.87 -1.35 17.34
C GLU A 20 6.45 -0.96 16.93
N PHE A 21 5.91 -1.53 15.85
CA PHE A 21 4.52 -1.25 15.52
C PHE A 21 3.55 -1.88 16.53
N MET A 22 3.89 -3.01 17.16
CA MET A 22 3.06 -3.54 18.26
C MET A 22 3.10 -2.63 19.50
N SER A 23 4.26 -2.05 19.80
CA SER A 23 4.45 -1.05 20.85
C SER A 23 3.61 0.22 20.58
N ALA A 24 3.61 0.69 19.32
CA ALA A 24 2.77 1.80 18.87
C ALA A 24 1.27 1.47 18.99
N ALA A 25 0.85 0.26 18.62
CA ALA A 25 -0.54 -0.19 18.74
C ALA A 25 -1.03 -0.18 20.19
N ILE A 26 -0.20 -0.59 21.16
CA ILE A 26 -0.52 -0.56 22.59
C ILE A 26 -0.73 0.87 23.09
N ARG A 27 0.00 1.84 22.54
CA ARG A 27 -0.19 3.28 22.83
C ARG A 27 -1.36 3.90 22.07
N GLY A 28 -2.03 3.16 21.20
CA GLY A 28 -3.10 3.69 20.35
C GLY A 28 -2.62 4.56 19.18
N ASP A 29 -1.33 4.54 18.84
CA ASP A 29 -0.77 5.35 17.75
C ASP A 29 -1.00 4.68 16.38
N ILE A 30 -2.23 4.79 15.89
CA ILE A 30 -2.67 4.17 14.62
C ILE A 30 -1.84 4.62 13.43
N LYS A 31 -1.47 5.90 13.36
CA LYS A 31 -0.64 6.44 12.27
C LYS A 31 0.73 5.77 12.26
N ARG A 32 1.39 5.70 13.41
CA ARG A 32 2.71 5.06 13.50
C ARG A 32 2.67 3.58 13.16
N VAL A 33 1.61 2.86 13.57
CA VAL A 33 1.43 1.46 13.15
C VAL A 33 1.30 1.36 11.64
N ALA A 34 0.50 2.22 11.02
CA ALA A 34 0.28 2.20 9.57
C ALA A 34 1.57 2.48 8.77
N GLU A 35 2.39 3.44 9.22
CA GLU A 35 3.67 3.78 8.61
C GLU A 35 4.69 2.63 8.75
N LEU A 36 4.87 2.11 9.96
CA LEU A 36 5.84 1.04 10.23
C LEU A 36 5.47 -0.32 9.62
N SER A 37 4.20 -0.52 9.26
CA SER A 37 3.71 -1.76 8.67
C SER A 37 3.33 -1.64 7.20
N PHE A 38 3.73 -0.55 6.54
CA PHE A 38 3.34 -0.26 5.16
C PHE A 38 3.72 -1.39 4.21
N ASP A 39 4.96 -1.86 4.27
CA ASP A 39 5.50 -2.93 3.41
C ASP A 39 5.16 -4.34 3.91
N CYS A 40 4.26 -4.47 4.89
CA CYS A 40 3.86 -5.79 5.40
C CYS A 40 3.07 -6.58 4.36
N LEU A 41 3.63 -7.73 3.96
CA LEU A 41 3.03 -8.72 3.05
C LEU A 41 1.99 -9.64 3.71
N ILE A 42 1.71 -9.45 5.01
CA ILE A 42 0.71 -10.24 5.75
C ILE A 42 1.00 -11.78 5.71
N CYS A 43 2.27 -12.16 5.71
CA CYS A 43 2.68 -13.57 5.62
C CYS A 43 2.45 -14.40 6.90
N GLY A 44 2.13 -13.76 8.03
CA GLY A 44 1.81 -14.44 9.29
C GLY A 44 2.99 -15.00 10.10
N LEU A 45 4.23 -14.91 9.61
CA LEU A 45 5.41 -15.45 10.32
C LEU A 45 5.63 -14.86 11.73
N CYS A 46 5.29 -13.57 11.90
CA CYS A 46 5.35 -12.92 13.22
C CYS A 46 4.39 -13.53 14.25
N ALA A 47 3.24 -14.04 13.80
CA ALA A 47 2.26 -14.70 14.66
C ALA A 47 2.73 -16.12 15.04
N ALA A 48 3.30 -16.86 14.08
CA ALA A 48 3.85 -18.19 14.33
C ALA A 48 4.98 -18.20 15.38
N ARG A 49 5.70 -17.09 15.53
CA ARG A 49 6.78 -16.94 16.53
C ARG A 49 6.37 -16.21 17.79
N CYS A 50 5.10 -15.81 17.93
CA CYS A 50 4.64 -15.07 19.09
C CYS A 50 4.35 -16.03 20.26
N PRO A 51 5.07 -15.95 21.40
CA PRO A 51 4.82 -16.80 22.56
C PRO A 51 3.48 -16.50 23.27
N GLN A 52 2.83 -15.39 22.91
CA GLN A 52 1.52 -14.98 23.44
C GLN A 52 0.38 -15.27 22.46
N GLY A 53 0.65 -15.90 21.31
CA GLY A 53 -0.36 -16.16 20.28
C GLY A 53 -0.96 -14.90 19.65
N LEU A 54 -0.27 -13.74 19.77
CA LEU A 54 -0.73 -12.50 19.13
C LEU A 54 -0.61 -12.60 17.61
N GLN A 55 -1.42 -11.81 16.91
CA GLN A 55 -1.41 -11.72 15.46
C GLN A 55 -1.01 -10.30 15.00
N PRO A 56 0.29 -9.92 15.06
CA PRO A 56 0.74 -8.57 14.73
C PRO A 56 0.31 -8.08 13.35
N TYR A 57 0.30 -8.95 12.34
CA TYR A 57 -0.12 -8.61 10.99
C TYR A 57 -1.59 -8.17 10.90
N ASN A 58 -2.48 -8.75 11.71
CA ASN A 58 -3.90 -8.35 11.78
C ASN A 58 -4.06 -7.00 12.48
N VAL A 59 -3.28 -6.75 13.53
CA VAL A 59 -3.23 -5.45 14.21
C VAL A 59 -2.76 -4.35 13.24
N ALA A 60 -1.70 -4.62 12.50
CA ALA A 60 -1.20 -3.74 11.44
C ALA A 60 -2.25 -3.50 10.33
N LEU A 61 -2.93 -4.55 9.85
CA LEU A 61 -3.98 -4.43 8.84
C LEU A 61 -5.13 -3.54 9.32
N ALA A 62 -5.58 -3.74 10.56
CA ALA A 62 -6.64 -2.91 11.15
C ALA A 62 -6.20 -1.44 11.22
N ALA A 63 -4.99 -1.17 11.72
CA ALA A 63 -4.46 0.19 11.79
C ALA A 63 -4.33 0.84 10.40
N ARG A 64 -3.81 0.13 9.40
CA ARG A 64 -3.71 0.63 8.01
C ARG A 64 -5.08 0.98 7.42
N ARG A 65 -6.12 0.16 7.69
CA ARG A 65 -7.50 0.44 7.24
C ARG A 65 -8.08 1.68 7.92
N ILE A 66 -7.92 1.79 9.24
CA ILE A 66 -8.40 2.95 10.00
C ILE A 66 -7.68 4.21 9.53
N TYR A 67 -6.34 4.16 9.41
CA TYR A 67 -5.54 5.27 8.93
C TYR A 67 -5.95 5.70 7.52
N GLY A 68 -6.01 4.77 6.57
CA GLY A 68 -6.34 5.06 5.18
C GLY A 68 -7.74 5.63 4.97
N HIS A 69 -8.72 5.19 5.77
CA HIS A 69 -10.10 5.65 5.62
C HIS A 69 -10.37 6.96 6.37
N TYR A 70 -9.88 7.12 7.61
CA TYR A 70 -10.26 8.24 8.49
C TYR A 70 -9.18 9.31 8.69
N MET A 71 -7.90 9.00 8.47
CA MET A 71 -6.80 9.89 8.89
C MET A 71 -5.92 10.38 7.73
N ALA A 72 -5.70 9.54 6.71
CA ALA A 72 -4.80 9.85 5.62
C ALA A 72 -5.34 11.01 4.76
N PRO A 73 -4.49 11.97 4.38
CA PRO A 73 -4.91 13.04 3.48
C PRO A 73 -5.31 12.46 2.12
N LYS A 74 -6.32 13.07 1.49
CA LYS A 74 -6.70 12.70 0.13
C LYS A 74 -5.59 13.13 -0.83
N SER A 75 -5.25 12.25 -1.77
CA SER A 75 -4.32 12.58 -2.84
C SER A 75 -4.98 13.57 -3.81
N GLN A 76 -4.48 14.81 -3.84
CA GLN A 76 -5.02 15.84 -4.73
C GLN A 76 -4.82 15.49 -6.21
N HIS A 77 -3.70 14.84 -6.58
CA HIS A 77 -3.47 14.40 -7.95
C HIS A 77 -4.50 13.37 -8.40
N ASN A 78 -4.91 12.45 -7.50
CA ASN A 78 -5.96 11.48 -7.79
C ASN A 78 -7.32 12.15 -7.93
N LEU A 79 -7.67 13.09 -7.04
CA LEU A 79 -8.92 13.84 -7.13
C LEU A 79 -9.01 14.62 -8.46
N ASN A 80 -7.93 15.28 -8.85
CA ASN A 80 -7.86 15.98 -10.13
C ASN A 80 -8.04 15.01 -11.30
N ARG A 81 -7.36 13.86 -11.29
CA ARG A 81 -7.48 12.86 -12.36
C ARG A 81 -8.87 12.25 -12.46
N VAL A 82 -9.54 11.99 -11.33
CA VAL A 82 -10.94 11.53 -11.32
C VAL A 82 -11.84 12.56 -12.00
N LYS A 83 -11.69 13.84 -11.64
CA LYS A 83 -12.45 14.93 -12.27
C LYS A 83 -12.20 15.02 -13.78
N GLU A 84 -10.94 14.94 -14.22
CA GLU A 84 -10.59 14.92 -15.65
C GLU A 84 -11.28 13.77 -16.41
N ILE A 85 -11.37 12.59 -15.79
CA ILE A 85 -12.04 11.42 -16.36
C ILE A 85 -13.56 11.65 -16.44
N GLU A 86 -14.18 12.15 -15.35
CA GLU A 86 -15.61 12.47 -15.30
C GLU A 86 -16.01 13.54 -16.33
N GLU A 87 -15.16 14.53 -16.56
CA GLU A 87 -15.32 15.57 -17.58
C GLU A 87 -15.08 15.05 -19.01
N GLY A 88 -14.67 13.79 -19.17
CA GLY A 88 -14.46 13.16 -20.46
C GLY A 88 -13.21 13.63 -21.21
N LYS A 89 -12.24 14.22 -20.50
CA LYS A 89 -11.01 14.81 -21.08
C LYS A 89 -10.25 13.84 -21.99
N PHE A 90 -10.32 12.54 -21.72
CA PHE A 90 -9.61 11.49 -22.45
C PHE A 90 -10.49 10.69 -23.42
N ASN A 91 -11.78 11.04 -23.58
CA ASN A 91 -12.72 10.23 -24.37
C ASN A 91 -12.31 10.13 -25.84
N VAL A 92 -11.90 11.24 -26.45
CA VAL A 92 -11.49 11.26 -27.87
C VAL A 92 -10.27 10.38 -28.09
N GLU A 93 -9.21 10.57 -27.30
CA GLU A 93 -7.98 9.78 -27.38
C GLU A 93 -8.25 8.28 -27.15
N LEU A 94 -9.12 7.95 -26.20
CA LEU A 94 -9.51 6.56 -25.93
C LEU A 94 -10.28 5.95 -27.10
N GLU A 95 -11.21 6.68 -27.73
CA GLU A 95 -11.96 6.20 -28.90
C GLU A 95 -11.05 6.00 -30.11
N GLU A 96 -10.06 6.87 -30.31
CA GLU A 96 -9.03 6.67 -31.34
C GLU A 96 -8.21 5.41 -31.08
N LEU A 97 -7.78 5.19 -29.83
CA LEU A 97 -7.03 3.99 -29.45
C LEU A 97 -7.85 2.71 -29.66
N LYS A 98 -9.14 2.71 -29.32
CA LYS A 98 -10.03 1.56 -29.54
C LYS A 98 -10.22 1.22 -31.03
N LYS A 99 -10.20 2.22 -31.90
CA LYS A 99 -10.39 2.06 -33.36
C LYS A 99 -9.06 1.79 -34.09
N ALA A 100 -7.93 1.95 -33.43
CA ALA A 100 -6.62 1.73 -34.04
C ALA A 100 -6.40 0.25 -34.37
N SER A 101 -5.67 -0.01 -35.46
CA SER A 101 -5.24 -1.38 -35.80
C SER A 101 -4.17 -1.86 -34.81
N GLU A 102 -4.00 -3.18 -34.73
CA GLU A 102 -2.92 -3.77 -33.92
C GLU A 102 -1.53 -3.22 -34.30
N ALA A 103 -1.27 -3.04 -35.60
CA ALA A 103 -0.01 -2.49 -36.09
C ALA A 103 0.24 -1.07 -35.57
N GLU A 104 -0.80 -0.23 -35.58
CA GLU A 104 -0.73 1.14 -35.07
C GLU A 104 -0.56 1.16 -33.54
N LEU A 105 -1.28 0.31 -32.80
CA LEU A 105 -1.12 0.18 -31.35
C LEU A 105 0.30 -0.25 -30.96
N ARG A 106 0.88 -1.22 -31.68
CA ARG A 106 2.27 -1.67 -31.47
C ARG A 106 3.26 -0.53 -31.70
N LYS A 107 3.07 0.26 -32.75
CA LYS A 107 3.91 1.43 -33.05
C LYS A 107 3.82 2.48 -31.95
N ARG A 108 2.61 2.85 -31.52
CA ARG A 108 2.39 3.82 -30.42
C ARG A 108 3.00 3.32 -29.11
N TYR A 109 2.83 2.05 -28.78
CA TYR A 109 3.43 1.46 -27.59
C TYR A 109 4.96 1.52 -27.64
N ALA A 110 5.59 1.20 -28.77
CA ALA A 110 7.04 1.28 -28.93
C ALA A 110 7.58 2.71 -28.83
N ALA A 111 6.80 3.71 -29.26
CA ALA A 111 7.16 5.12 -29.21
C ALA A 111 6.79 5.83 -27.89
N ARG A 112 6.20 5.12 -26.92
CA ARG A 112 5.79 5.72 -25.65
C ARG A 112 6.98 6.27 -24.89
N GLU A 113 6.79 7.38 -24.18
CA GLU A 113 7.74 7.84 -23.19
C GLU A 113 7.80 6.82 -22.04
N ILE A 114 9.00 6.32 -21.73
CA ILE A 114 9.23 5.41 -20.62
C ILE A 114 9.78 6.25 -19.47
N GLU A 115 9.05 6.30 -18.36
CA GLU A 115 9.55 6.96 -17.15
C GLU A 115 10.90 6.32 -16.78
N PRO A 116 11.96 7.12 -16.56
CA PRO A 116 13.27 6.58 -16.25
C PRO A 116 13.18 5.75 -14.96
N ALA A 117 13.86 4.60 -14.96
CA ALA A 117 14.06 3.85 -13.73
C ALA A 117 14.83 4.76 -12.76
N LYS A 118 14.24 5.00 -11.59
CA LYS A 118 14.88 5.73 -10.49
C LYS A 118 15.96 4.89 -9.83
#